data_AF-R9L2E7-F1
#
_entry.id   AF-R9L2E7-F1
#
_cell.length_a   1.000
_cell.length_b   1.000
_cell.length_c   1.000
_cell.angle_alpha   90.00
_cell.angle_beta   90.00
_cell.angle_gamma   90.00
#
_symmetry.space_group_name_H-M   'P 1'
#
loop_
_entity.id
_entity.type
_entity.pdbx_description
1 polymer ?
#
loop_
_entity_poly.entity_id
_entity_poly.type
_entity_poly.pdbx_seq_one_letter_code
_entity_poly.pdbx_strand_id
1 'polypeptide(L)'
;MKDLAEIIKYAEQYKANKAYHTAYKKSKNPDAYFRKHESQIILYGGARRMLEQAGISLKGLNIDKLKSEYQALTAQKKELTATYKNSEKELKSLNRKLENLNQYLGRTEPPKKAQEQPDRDNNPSR
;
A
#
# COMPACT_ATOMS: atom_id res chain seq x y z
N MET A 1 0.33 0.36 -4.03
CA MET A 1 1.47 1.25 -3.68
C MET A 1 2.59 0.50 -3.01
N LYS A 2 2.33 -0.30 -1.97
CA LYS A 2 3.37 -1.14 -1.34
C LYS A 2 4.09 -2.00 -2.39
N ASP A 3 3.33 -2.60 -3.30
CA ASP A 3 3.89 -3.43 -4.38
C ASP A 3 4.79 -2.64 -5.34
N LEU A 4 4.40 -1.42 -5.74
CA LEU A 4 5.24 -0.58 -6.61
C LEU A 4 6.50 -0.06 -5.90
N ALA A 5 6.37 0.33 -4.62
CA ALA A 5 7.53 0.73 -3.81
C ALA A 5 8.51 -0.44 -3.62
N GLU A 6 7.99 -1.65 -3.43
CA GLU A 6 8.77 -2.87 -3.31
C GLU A 6 9.45 -3.25 -4.63
N ILE A 7 8.77 -3.10 -5.77
CA ILE A 7 9.37 -3.24 -7.11
C ILE A 7 10.50 -2.23 -7.30
N ILE A 8 10.32 -0.96 -6.91
CA ILE A 8 11.38 0.06 -6.98
C ILE A 8 12.59 -0.34 -6.14
N LYS A 9 12.36 -0.81 -4.91
CA LYS A 9 13.43 -1.29 -4.03
C LYS A 9 14.23 -2.42 -4.66
N TYR A 10 13.55 -3.43 -5.23
CA TYR A 10 14.23 -4.53 -5.92
C TYR A 10 14.92 -4.07 -7.20
N ALA A 11 14.34 -3.12 -7.94
CA ALA A 11 14.96 -2.53 -9.12
C ALA A 11 16.28 -1.81 -8.79
N GLU A 12 16.31 -1.05 -7.70
CA GLU A 12 17.52 -0.39 -7.19
C GLU A 12 18.57 -1.42 -6.74
N GLN A 13 18.16 -2.43 -5.97
CA GLN A 13 19.03 -3.49 -5.51
C GLN A 13 19.63 -4.30 -6.68
N TYR A 14 18.83 -4.58 -7.71
CA TYR A 14 19.29 -5.22 -8.94
C TYR A 14 20.35 -4.38 -9.65
N LYS A 15 20.10 -3.07 -9.83
CA LYS A 15 21.03 -2.16 -10.52
C LYS A 15 22.34 -1.98 -9.73
N ALA A 16 22.25 -1.77 -8.42
CA ALA A 16 23.41 -1.56 -7.55
C ALA A 16 24.33 -2.78 -7.50
N ASN A 17 23.77 -4.00 -7.48
CA ASN A 17 24.55 -5.22 -7.31
C ASN A 17 24.95 -5.90 -8.63
N LYS A 18 24.49 -5.39 -9.79
CA LYS A 18 24.75 -5.99 -11.11
C LYS A 18 26.24 -6.12 -11.44
N ALA A 19 27.05 -5.16 -11.00
CA ALA A 19 28.50 -5.17 -11.25
C ALA A 19 29.19 -6.36 -10.58
N TYR A 20 28.84 -6.66 -9.32
CA TYR A 20 29.39 -7.80 -8.57
C TYR A 20 29.00 -9.13 -9.20
N HIS A 21 27.75 -9.28 -9.62
CA HIS A 21 27.32 -10.50 -10.30
C HIS A 21 28.03 -10.68 -11.66
N THR A 22 28.24 -9.58 -12.40
CA THR A 22 28.94 -9.61 -13.69
C THR A 22 30.42 -9.98 -13.49
N ALA A 23 31.08 -9.41 -12.49
CA ALA A 23 32.47 -9.72 -12.16
C ALA A 23 32.64 -11.14 -11.63
N TYR A 24 31.73 -11.63 -10.77
CA TYR A 24 31.69 -13.02 -10.31
C TYR A 24 31.69 -14.00 -11.49
N LYS A 25 30.78 -13.80 -12.46
CA LYS A 25 30.69 -14.64 -13.67
C LYS A 25 31.93 -14.61 -14.57
N LYS A 26 32.72 -13.53 -14.50
CA LYS A 26 33.95 -13.35 -15.30
C LYS A 26 35.22 -13.66 -14.51
N SER A 27 35.11 -13.98 -13.23
CA SER A 27 36.27 -14.14 -12.34
C SER A 27 37.00 -15.45 -12.64
N LYS A 28 38.33 -15.43 -12.53
CA LYS A 28 39.18 -16.63 -12.70
C LYS A 28 38.99 -17.64 -11.57
N ASN A 29 38.62 -17.17 -10.38
CA ASN A 29 38.31 -18.00 -9.22
C ASN A 29 36.96 -17.55 -8.61
N PRO A 30 35.84 -18.13 -9.08
CA PRO A 30 34.50 -17.76 -8.64
C PRO A 30 34.29 -17.92 -7.13
N ASP A 31 34.78 -18.99 -6.53
CA ASP A 31 34.55 -19.27 -5.11
C ASP A 31 35.19 -18.23 -4.19
N ALA A 32 36.43 -17.85 -4.48
CA ALA A 32 37.12 -16.80 -3.73
C ALA A 32 36.43 -15.44 -3.90
N TYR A 33 35.95 -15.13 -5.12
CA TYR A 33 35.20 -13.90 -5.39
C TYR A 33 33.85 -13.90 -4.67
N PHE A 34 33.13 -15.02 -4.69
CA PHE A 34 31.85 -15.17 -4.02
C PHE A 34 31.98 -14.92 -2.53
N ARG A 35 32.93 -15.55 -1.84
CA ARG A 35 33.15 -15.34 -0.39
C ARG A 35 33.44 -13.88 -0.05
N LYS A 36 34.10 -13.14 -0.94
CA LYS A 36 34.39 -11.70 -0.74
C LYS A 36 33.19 -10.79 -0.98
N HIS A 37 32.25 -11.20 -1.83
CA HIS A 37 31.12 -10.37 -2.30
C HIS A 37 29.77 -11.08 -2.17
N GLU A 38 29.67 -11.98 -1.20
CA GLU A 38 28.55 -12.92 -1.05
C GLU A 38 27.22 -12.17 -0.95
N SER A 39 27.14 -11.21 -0.02
CA SER A 39 25.94 -10.41 0.19
C SER A 39 25.48 -9.71 -1.09
N GLN A 40 26.38 -9.09 -1.86
CA GLN A 40 26.01 -8.40 -3.10
C GLN A 40 25.49 -9.37 -4.15
N ILE A 41 26.11 -10.54 -4.29
CA ILE A 41 25.71 -11.55 -5.27
C ILE A 41 24.34 -12.17 -4.91
N ILE A 42 24.11 -12.48 -3.62
CA ILE A 42 22.84 -12.99 -3.14
C ILE A 42 21.74 -11.93 -3.29
N LEU A 43 22.01 -10.68 -2.90
CA LEU A 43 21.05 -9.58 -3.05
C LEU A 43 20.70 -9.32 -4.52
N TYR A 44 21.67 -9.43 -5.44
CA TYR A 44 21.38 -9.37 -6.87
C TYR A 44 20.44 -10.48 -7.32
N GLY A 45 20.73 -11.73 -6.95
CA GLY A 45 19.93 -12.90 -7.32
C GLY A 45 18.50 -12.82 -6.78
N GLY A 46 18.34 -12.42 -5.52
CA GLY A 46 17.03 -12.20 -4.90
C GLY A 46 16.24 -11.10 -5.60
N ALA A 47 16.84 -9.92 -5.80
CA ALA A 47 16.19 -8.80 -6.48
C ALA A 47 15.77 -9.17 -7.91
N ARG A 48 16.64 -9.89 -8.63
CA ARG A 48 16.34 -10.38 -9.98
C ARG A 48 15.09 -11.26 -9.99
N ARG A 49 15.01 -12.25 -9.10
CA ARG A 49 13.88 -13.18 -9.01
C ARG A 49 12.58 -12.44 -8.69
N MET A 50 12.62 -11.49 -7.76
CA MET A 50 11.43 -10.70 -7.39
C MET A 50 10.91 -9.86 -8.56
N LEU A 51 11.82 -9.24 -9.35
CA LEU A 51 11.43 -8.49 -10.54
C LEU A 51 10.85 -9.40 -11.63
N GLU A 52 11.45 -10.57 -11.88
CA GLU A 52 10.95 -11.56 -12.84
C GLU A 52 9.56 -12.08 -12.43
N GLN A 53 9.33 -12.36 -11.14
CA GLN A 53 8.03 -12.77 -10.60
C GLN A 53 6.96 -11.67 -10.74
N ALA A 54 7.36 -10.41 -10.61
CA ALA A 54 6.49 -9.27 -10.85
C ALA A 54 6.24 -8.99 -12.35
N GLY A 55 6.78 -9.80 -13.26
CA GLY A 55 6.65 -9.61 -14.71
C GLY A 55 7.46 -8.42 -15.25
N ILE A 56 8.39 -7.87 -14.46
CA ILE A 56 9.23 -6.73 -14.85
C ILE A 56 10.39 -7.23 -15.71
N SER A 57 10.44 -6.78 -16.97
CA SER A 57 11.60 -7.04 -17.83
C SER A 57 12.85 -6.33 -17.30
N LEU A 58 13.90 -7.10 -17.07
CA LEU A 58 15.23 -6.58 -16.69
C LEU A 58 15.90 -5.85 -17.86
N LYS A 59 15.55 -6.21 -19.10
CA LYS A 59 16.02 -5.55 -20.33
C LYS A 59 15.12 -4.35 -20.58
N GLY A 60 15.63 -3.15 -20.29
CA GLY A 60 14.88 -1.90 -20.38
C GLY A 60 14.32 -1.39 -19.04
N LEU A 61 14.74 -1.95 -17.90
CA LEU A 61 14.35 -1.47 -16.57
C LEU A 61 14.69 0.01 -16.39
N ASN A 62 13.65 0.84 -16.22
CA ASN A 62 13.77 2.27 -15.99
C ASN A 62 13.28 2.63 -14.58
N ILE A 63 14.21 2.78 -13.65
CA ILE A 63 13.93 3.06 -12.24
C ILE A 63 13.32 4.46 -12.07
N ASP A 64 13.75 5.44 -12.86
CA ASP A 64 13.27 6.81 -12.74
C ASP A 64 11.80 6.93 -13.16
N LYS A 65 11.40 6.18 -14.19
CA LYS A 65 10.00 6.03 -14.58
C LYS A 65 9.16 5.41 -13.47
N LEU A 66 9.64 4.32 -12.85
CA LEU A 66 8.92 3.69 -11.73
C LEU A 66 8.74 4.67 -10.55
N LYS A 67 9.78 5.46 -10.24
CA LYS A 67 9.73 6.48 -9.20
C LYS A 67 8.75 7.60 -9.52
N SER A 68 8.72 8.09 -10.76
CA SER A 68 7.79 9.16 -11.16
C SER A 68 6.35 8.68 -11.13
N GLU A 69 6.06 7.46 -11.60
CA GLU A 69 4.74 6.83 -11.50
C GLU A 69 4.30 6.65 -10.05
N TYR A 70 5.20 6.20 -9.17
CA TYR A 70 4.91 6.08 -7.74
C TYR A 70 4.55 7.42 -7.11
N GLN A 71 5.31 8.48 -7.43
CA GLN A 71 5.04 9.83 -6.92
C GLN A 71 3.71 10.37 -7.44
N ALA A 72 3.43 10.23 -8.74
CA ALA A 72 2.17 10.66 -9.34
C ALA A 72 0.96 9.96 -8.71
N LEU A 73 1.04 8.63 -8.54
CA LEU A 73 -0.02 7.87 -7.89
C LEU A 73 -0.20 8.26 -6.42
N THR A 74 0.89 8.58 -5.72
CA THR A 74 0.86 9.06 -4.33
C THR A 74 0.15 10.41 -4.23
N ALA A 75 0.44 11.33 -5.15
CA ALA A 75 -0.23 12.63 -5.22
C ALA A 75 -1.73 12.45 -5.51
N GLN A 76 -2.09 11.66 -6.51
CA GLN A 76 -3.48 11.40 -6.88
C GLN A 76 -4.29 10.79 -5.73
N LYS A 77 -3.72 9.83 -5.00
CA LYS A 77 -4.38 9.25 -3.82
C LYS A 77 -4.60 10.29 -2.73
N LYS A 78 -3.61 11.16 -2.48
CA LYS A 78 -3.71 12.22 -1.48
C LYS A 78 -4.83 13.20 -1.83
N GLU A 79 -4.91 13.62 -3.08
CA GLU A 79 -5.96 14.48 -3.60
C GLU A 79 -7.34 13.83 -3.46
N LEU A 80 -7.50 12.59 -3.93
CA LEU A 80 -8.78 11.87 -3.83
C LEU A 80 -9.22 11.68 -2.38
N THR A 81 -8.29 11.40 -1.48
CA THR A 81 -8.57 11.28 -0.04
C THR A 81 -9.03 12.62 0.56
N ALA A 82 -8.44 13.73 0.11
CA ALA A 82 -8.85 15.06 0.56
C ALA A 82 -10.27 15.40 0.07
N THR A 83 -10.56 15.15 -1.20
CA THR A 83 -11.90 15.34 -1.78
C THR A 83 -12.93 14.50 -1.06
N TYR A 84 -12.66 13.21 -0.84
CA TYR A 84 -13.55 12.32 -0.08
C TYR A 84 -13.88 12.87 1.31
N LYS A 85 -12.86 13.29 2.07
CA LYS A 85 -13.05 13.86 3.42
C LYS A 85 -13.85 15.17 3.39
N ASN A 86 -13.73 15.97 2.34
CA ASN A 86 -14.51 17.19 2.20
C ASN A 86 -15.98 16.85 1.92
N SER A 87 -16.26 15.93 0.99
CA SER A 87 -17.62 15.46 0.71
C SER A 87 -18.28 14.83 1.94
N GLU A 88 -17.54 14.07 2.76
CA GLU A 88 -18.04 13.51 4.01
C GLU A 88 -18.48 14.61 5.01
N LYS A 89 -17.70 15.70 5.11
CA LYS A 89 -18.07 16.85 5.95
C LYS A 89 -19.30 17.58 5.42
N GLU A 90 -19.40 17.76 4.11
CA GLU A 90 -20.56 18.38 3.47
C GLU A 90 -21.82 17.57 3.70
N LEU A 91 -21.77 16.24 3.51
CA LEU A 91 -22.88 15.34 3.82
C LEU A 91 -23.31 15.45 5.29
N LYS A 92 -22.35 15.46 6.22
CA LYS A 92 -22.65 15.63 7.65
C LYS A 92 -23.32 16.99 7.94
N SER A 93 -22.85 18.05 7.30
CA SER A 93 -23.44 19.39 7.41
C SER A 93 -24.87 19.44 6.86
N LEU A 94 -25.10 18.87 5.68
CA LEU A 94 -26.41 18.78 5.04
C LEU A 94 -27.38 17.94 5.86
N ASN A 95 -26.96 16.78 6.36
CA ASN A 95 -27.78 15.94 7.25
C ASN A 95 -28.18 16.70 8.52
N ARG A 96 -27.28 17.48 9.11
CA ARG A 96 -27.60 18.33 10.27
C ARG A 96 -28.62 19.43 9.92
N LYS A 97 -28.48 20.06 8.75
CA LYS A 97 -29.46 21.06 8.27
C LYS A 97 -30.84 20.43 8.03
N LEU A 98 -30.87 19.25 7.43
CA LEU A 98 -32.09 18.48 7.19
C LEU A 98 -32.77 18.09 8.52
N GLU A 99 -32.00 17.61 9.49
CA GLU A 99 -32.50 17.28 10.83
C GLU A 99 -33.09 18.51 11.53
N ASN A 100 -32.37 19.64 11.51
CA ASN A 100 -32.87 20.89 12.07
C ASN A 100 -34.18 21.35 11.40
N LEU A 101 -34.29 21.23 10.07
CA LEU A 101 -35.50 21.57 9.32
C LEU A 101 -36.67 20.65 9.66
N ASN A 102 -36.42 19.35 9.79
CA ASN A 102 -37.44 18.38 10.17
C ASN A 102 -37.99 18.67 11.57
N GLN A 103 -37.13 19.04 12.52
CA GLN A 103 -37.52 19.47 13.86
C GLN A 103 -38.38 20.73 13.81
N TYR A 104 -37.95 21.76 13.06
CA TYR A 104 -38.71 23.01 12.94
C TYR A 104 -40.10 22.81 12.31
N LEU A 105 -40.20 21.93 11.31
CA LEU A 105 -41.45 21.62 10.61
C LEU A 105 -42.33 20.59 11.34
N GLY A 106 -41.93 20.11 12.53
CA GLY A 106 -42.66 19.08 13.26
C GLY A 106 -42.77 17.74 12.51
N ARG A 107 -41.85 17.48 11.58
CA ARG A 107 -41.81 16.28 10.72
C ARG A 107 -40.99 15.14 11.30
N THR A 108 -40.44 15.31 12.51
CA THR A 108 -39.69 14.26 13.19
C THR A 108 -40.64 13.13 13.58
N GLU A 109 -40.42 11.93 13.04
CA GLU A 109 -40.96 10.71 13.67
C GLU A 109 -40.49 10.68 15.13
N PRO A 110 -41.34 10.29 16.09
CA PRO A 110 -40.87 10.07 17.46
C PRO A 110 -39.71 9.07 17.38
N PRO A 111 -38.63 9.26 18.17
CA PRO A 111 -37.53 8.31 18.18
C PRO A 111 -38.14 6.93 18.41
N LYS A 112 -37.93 6.01 17.46
CA LYS A 112 -38.20 4.59 17.70
C LYS A 112 -37.44 4.25 18.96
N LYS A 113 -38.14 4.22 20.10
CA LYS A 113 -37.60 3.71 21.35
C LYS A 113 -37.04 2.36 20.97
N ALA A 114 -35.72 2.22 21.03
CA ALA A 114 -35.08 0.93 20.98
C ALA A 114 -35.81 0.13 22.05
N GLN A 115 -36.62 -0.85 21.62
CA GLN A 115 -37.28 -1.76 22.53
C GLN A 115 -36.18 -2.28 23.43
N GLU A 116 -36.33 -1.99 24.72
CA GLU A 116 -35.50 -2.50 25.80
C GLU A 116 -35.26 -3.99 25.50
N GLN A 117 -34.00 -4.35 25.27
CA GLN A 117 -33.63 -5.75 25.27
C GLN A 117 -33.98 -6.26 26.67
N PRO A 118 -34.87 -7.26 26.80
CA PRO A 118 -35.10 -7.85 28.10
C PRO A 118 -33.80 -8.55 28.50
N ASP A 119 -33.27 -8.13 29.65
CA ASP A 119 -32.25 -8.86 30.39
C ASP A 119 -32.64 -10.34 30.43
N ARG A 120 -31.81 -11.18 29.80
CA ARG A 120 -31.79 -12.60 30.08
C ARG A 120 -30.45 -12.93 30.69
N ASP A 121 -30.37 -12.56 31.96
CA ASP A 121 -29.64 -13.33 32.94
C ASP A 121 -30.18 -14.77 32.91
N ASN A 122 -29.31 -15.73 32.60
CA ASN A 122 -29.42 -17.12 33.04
C ASN A 122 -28.17 -17.89 32.58
N ASN A 123 -27.12 -17.78 33.40
CA ASN A 123 -26.27 -18.93 33.66
C ASN A 123 -27.03 -19.84 34.64
N PRO A 124 -27.12 -21.15 34.37
CA PRO A 124 -26.41 -22.03 35.29
C PRO A 124 -25.66 -23.15 34.58
N SER A 125 -24.42 -23.30 35.03
CA SER A 125 -23.57 -24.48 35.09
C SER A 125 -24.21 -25.84 34.76
N ARG A 126 -23.54 -26.60 33.89
CA ARG A 126 -23.18 -27.99 34.21
C ARG A 126 -21.89 -28.41 33.51
#